data_AF-A0A0X8I8J7-F1
#
_entry.id   AF-A0A0X8I8J7-F1
#
_cell.length_a   1.000
_cell.length_b   1.000
_cell.length_c   1.000
_cell.angle_alpha   90.00
_cell.angle_beta   90.00
_cell.angle_gamma   90.00
#
_symmetry.space_group_name_H-M   'P 1'
#
loop_
_entity.id
_entity.type
_entity.pdbx_description
1 polymer ?
#
loop_
_entity_poly.entity_id
_entity_poly.type
_entity_poly.pdbx_seq_one_letter_code
_entity_poly.pdbx_strand_id
1 'polypeptide(L)'
;MTVGKMRGVNAMGTLGWTTVRCRICGRLLDLSGQRPGSRRFEPVYMCPKCAKTLDAYFCAADARSLKYRCPFCGSELVLATPVITE
;
A
#
# COMPACT_ATOMS: atom_id res chain seq x y z
N MET A 1 -28.08 -12.68 21.29
CA MET A 1 -26.93 -13.21 20.52
C MET A 1 -26.26 -12.06 19.77
N THR A 2 -25.57 -11.18 20.49
CA THR A 2 -24.85 -10.04 19.92
C THR A 2 -23.47 -10.51 19.46
N VAL A 3 -23.23 -10.46 18.16
CA VAL A 3 -21.96 -10.88 17.54
C VAL A 3 -20.86 -9.95 18.02
N GLY A 4 -19.98 -10.47 18.88
CA GLY A 4 -18.83 -9.77 19.41
C GLY A 4 -17.94 -9.28 18.27
N LYS A 5 -17.77 -7.96 18.18
CA LYS A 5 -16.73 -7.32 17.38
C LYS A 5 -15.38 -7.89 17.81
N MET A 6 -14.77 -8.74 17.00
CA MET A 6 -13.33 -9.02 17.11
C MET A 6 -12.56 -7.77 16.66
N ARG A 7 -12.46 -6.77 17.56
CA ARG A 7 -11.44 -5.72 17.52
C ARG A 7 -10.24 -6.22 18.30
N GLY A 8 -9.43 -7.05 17.66
CA GLY A 8 -8.30 -7.68 18.35
C GLY A 8 -7.32 -8.34 17.40
N VAL A 9 -6.79 -7.62 16.40
CA VAL A 9 -5.58 -8.05 15.68
C VAL A 9 -4.68 -6.86 15.30
N ASN A 10 -4.72 -5.76 16.05
CA ASN A 10 -3.64 -4.76 16.00
C ASN A 10 -2.70 -5.05 17.16
N ALA A 11 -1.95 -6.16 17.06
CA ALA A 11 -0.85 -6.45 17.96
C ALA A 11 0.30 -5.48 17.64
N MET A 12 0.42 -4.46 18.49
CA MET A 12 1.57 -3.58 18.60
C MET A 12 2.78 -4.43 19.04
N GLY A 13 3.71 -4.77 18.12
CA GLY A 13 4.92 -5.51 18.53
C GLY A 13 5.71 -6.33 17.51
N THR A 14 5.40 -6.33 16.21
CA THR A 14 6.27 -6.92 15.17
C THR A 14 6.56 -5.87 14.11
N LEU A 15 7.83 -5.72 13.68
CA LEU A 15 8.28 -4.82 12.62
C LEU A 15 7.58 -5.11 11.28
N GLY A 16 6.34 -4.61 11.17
CA GLY A 16 5.79 -3.89 10.03
C GLY A 16 5.46 -4.67 8.77
N TRP A 17 4.89 -5.87 8.84
CA TRP A 17 4.26 -6.51 7.67
C TRP A 17 2.94 -5.78 7.35
N THR A 18 3.01 -4.57 6.79
CA THR A 18 1.83 -3.85 6.31
C THR A 18 1.62 -4.21 4.85
N THR A 19 0.89 -5.30 4.61
CA THR A 19 0.43 -5.67 3.27
C THR A 19 -0.85 -4.91 2.92
N VAL A 20 -0.87 -4.24 1.78
CA VAL A 20 -2.06 -3.61 1.19
C VAL A 20 -2.42 -4.28 -0.13
N ARG A 21 -3.61 -4.02 -0.66
CA ARG A 21 -3.99 -4.53 -1.98
C ARG A 21 -3.99 -3.41 -3.01
N CYS A 22 -3.52 -3.72 -4.22
CA CYS A 22 -3.73 -2.83 -5.34
C CYS A 22 -5.23 -2.69 -5.62
N ARG A 23 -5.74 -1.46 -5.73
CA ARG A 23 -7.17 -1.24 -5.95
C ARG A 23 -7.66 -1.67 -7.34
N ILE A 24 -6.75 -1.79 -8.30
CA ILE A 24 -7.04 -2.15 -9.69
C ILE A 24 -6.94 -3.66 -9.88
N CYS A 25 -5.74 -4.24 -9.72
CA CYS A 25 -5.52 -5.66 -9.98
C CYS A 25 -5.76 -6.57 -8.76
N GLY A 26 -5.94 -6.02 -7.56
CA GLY A 26 -6.14 -6.81 -6.33
C GLY A 26 -4.88 -7.51 -5.80
N ARG A 27 -3.72 -7.32 -6.43
CA ARG A 27 -2.45 -7.91 -5.98
C ARG A 27 -2.08 -7.41 -4.58
N LEU A 28 -1.55 -8.30 -3.75
CA LEU A 28 -0.98 -7.96 -2.44
C LEU A 28 0.37 -7.25 -2.63
N LEU A 29 0.52 -6.11 -1.96
CA LEU A 29 1.66 -5.21 -2.02
C LEU A 29 2.21 -5.04 -0.61
N ASP A 30 3.50 -5.26 -0.44
CA ASP A 30 4.18 -5.04 0.83
C ASP A 30 4.65 -3.57 0.94
N LEU A 31 4.11 -2.84 1.92
CA LEU A 31 4.57 -1.49 2.30
C LEU A 31 5.70 -1.54 3.33
N SER A 32 5.99 -2.72 3.86
CA SER A 32 7.14 -3.01 4.71
C SER A 32 8.39 -2.57 3.97
N GLY A 33 8.98 -1.43 4.35
CA GLY A 33 10.25 -0.96 3.81
C GLY A 33 11.22 -2.14 3.70
N GLN A 34 11.51 -2.55 2.47
CA GLN A 34 12.19 -3.80 2.22
C GLN A 34 13.65 -3.65 2.65
N ARG A 35 14.18 -4.60 3.43
CA ARG A 35 15.59 -4.58 3.82
C ARG A 35 16.48 -4.63 2.56
N PRO A 36 17.60 -3.88 2.52
CA PRO A 36 18.61 -4.07 1.49
C PRO A 36 19.02 -5.55 1.47
N GLY A 37 18.91 -6.21 0.30
CA GLY A 37 19.19 -7.64 0.12
C GLY A 37 17.97 -8.57 0.03
N SER A 38 16.74 -8.05 0.18
CA SER A 38 15.53 -8.84 -0.09
C SER A 38 15.25 -8.96 -1.59
N ARG A 39 14.92 -10.18 -2.03
CA ARG A 39 14.91 -10.62 -3.44
C ARG A 39 13.83 -9.96 -4.33
N ARG A 40 12.95 -9.11 -3.79
CA ARG A 40 11.72 -8.70 -4.48
C ARG A 40 11.22 -7.30 -4.13
N PHE A 41 12.02 -6.28 -4.46
CA PHE A 41 11.62 -4.88 -4.37
C PHE A 41 10.57 -4.52 -5.43
N GLU A 42 9.35 -4.20 -4.98
CA GLU A 42 8.30 -3.62 -5.82
C GLU A 42 7.92 -2.24 -5.27
N PRO A 43 8.07 -1.15 -6.06
CA PRO A 43 7.64 0.16 -5.61
C PRO A 43 6.10 0.24 -5.56
N VAL A 44 5.58 0.67 -4.41
CA VAL A 44 4.15 0.87 -4.20
C VAL A 44 3.83 2.36 -4.30
N TYR A 45 2.79 2.69 -5.04
CA TYR A 45 2.29 4.05 -5.20
C TYR A 45 0.99 4.22 -4.42
N MET A 46 0.77 5.40 -3.85
CA MET A 46 -0.48 5.75 -3.16
C MET A 46 -0.98 7.11 -3.61
N CYS A 47 -2.30 7.30 -3.52
CA CYS A 47 -2.90 8.62 -3.66
C CYS A 47 -2.91 9.33 -2.29
N PRO A 48 -2.31 10.53 -2.13
CA PRO A 48 -2.24 11.19 -0.82
C PRO A 48 -3.62 11.56 -0.24
N LYS A 49 -4.62 11.74 -1.12
CA LYS A 49 -6.01 12.08 -0.73
C LYS A 49 -6.88 10.84 -0.49
N CYS A 50 -6.78 9.85 -1.37
CA CYS A 50 -7.65 8.68 -1.35
C CYS A 50 -7.09 7.48 -0.58
N ALA A 51 -5.81 7.46 -0.21
CA ALA A 51 -5.23 6.36 0.55
C ALA A 51 -5.93 6.16 1.90
N LYS A 52 -6.26 7.25 2.61
CA LYS A 52 -6.90 7.17 3.94
C LYS A 52 -8.37 6.75 3.90
N THR A 53 -9.06 6.97 2.78
CA THR A 53 -10.52 6.78 2.67
C THR A 53 -10.91 5.55 1.87
N LEU A 54 -10.10 5.19 0.87
CA LEU A 54 -10.39 4.14 -0.10
C LEU A 54 -9.29 3.06 -0.17
N ASP A 55 -8.27 3.14 0.69
CA ASP A 55 -7.07 2.31 0.61
C ASP A 55 -6.49 2.30 -0.81
N ALA A 56 -6.42 3.49 -1.42
CA ALA A 56 -5.99 3.68 -2.80
C ALA A 56 -4.47 3.52 -2.96
N TYR A 57 -4.03 2.26 -2.96
CA TYR A 57 -2.69 1.80 -3.27
C TYR A 57 -2.64 1.15 -4.65
N PHE A 58 -1.52 1.33 -5.35
CA PHE A 58 -1.32 0.88 -6.72
C PHE A 58 0.05 0.23 -6.87
N CYS A 59 0.09 -0.86 -7.64
CA CYS A 59 1.35 -1.48 -8.02
C CYS A 59 2.06 -0.64 -9.10
N ALA A 60 3.36 -0.87 -9.31
CA ALA A 60 4.14 -0.15 -10.31
C ALA A 60 3.58 -0.28 -11.74
N ALA A 61 3.03 -1.44 -12.09
CA ALA A 61 2.44 -1.67 -13.41
C ALA A 61 1.17 -0.83 -13.61
N ASP A 62 0.24 -0.87 -12.66
CA ASP A 62 -1.01 -0.10 -12.73
C ASP A 62 -0.76 1.40 -12.63
N ALA A 63 0.21 1.83 -11.80
CA ALA A 63 0.62 3.22 -11.72
C ALA A 63 1.15 3.74 -13.06
N ARG A 64 1.95 2.93 -13.80
CA ARG A 64 2.40 3.27 -15.16
C ARG A 64 1.25 3.34 -16.14
N SER A 65 0.32 2.38 -16.12
CA SER A 65 -0.87 2.38 -16.97
C SER A 65 -1.75 3.62 -16.73
N LEU A 66 -1.87 4.05 -15.47
CA LEU A 66 -2.58 5.25 -15.06
C LEU A 66 -1.79 6.55 -15.25
N LYS A 67 -0.56 6.49 -15.78
CA LYS A 67 0.36 7.64 -15.91
C LYS A 67 0.55 8.39 -14.58
N TYR A 68 0.66 7.64 -13.50
CA TYR A 68 0.81 8.15 -12.14
C TYR A 68 -0.31 9.10 -11.68
N ARG A 69 -1.54 8.91 -12.20
CA ARG A 69 -2.72 9.67 -11.75
C ARG A 69 -3.73 8.77 -11.06
N CYS A 70 -4.32 9.28 -9.98
CA CYS A 70 -5.36 8.59 -9.25
C CYS A 70 -6.66 8.52 -10.10
N PRO A 71 -7.24 7.34 -10.32
CA PRO A 71 -8.48 7.20 -11.10
C PRO A 71 -9.71 7.77 -10.37
N PHE A 72 -9.62 8.00 -9.06
CA PHE A 72 -10.74 8.46 -8.24
C PHE A 72 -10.83 10.00 -8.17
N CYS A 73 -9.69 10.67 -7.94
CA CYS A 73 -9.66 12.11 -7.72
C CYS A 73 -8.75 12.88 -8.68
N GLY A 74 -8.08 12.20 -9.61
CA GLY A 74 -7.20 12.82 -10.62
C GLY A 74 -5.87 13.35 -10.08
N SER A 75 -5.60 13.26 -8.78
CA SER A 75 -4.32 13.71 -8.20
C SER A 75 -3.16 12.82 -8.63
N GLU A 76 -1.95 13.36 -8.63
CA GLU A 76 -0.74 12.58 -8.85
C GLU A 76 -0.51 11.56 -7.72
N LEU A 77 0.00 10.38 -8.11
CA LEU A 77 0.36 9.30 -7.20
C LEU A 77 1.77 9.54 -6.65
N VAL A 78 1.94 9.32 -5.35
CA VAL A 78 3.23 9.43 -4.65
C VAL A 78 3.73 8.04 -4.28
N LEU A 79 5.05 7.88 -4.18
CA LEU A 79 5.66 6.65 -3.68
C LEU A 79 5.31 6.48 -2.19
N ALA A 80 4.75 5.32 -1.85
CA ALA A 80 4.32 4.98 -0.49
C ALA A 80 5.40 4.22 0.28
N THR A 81 6.19 3.39 -0.41
CA THR A 81 7.25 2.61 0.22
C THR A 81 8.44 3.52 0.53
N PRO A 82 8.95 3.57 1.79
CA PRO A 82 10.22 4.21 2.05
C PRO A 82 11.32 3.38 1.38
N VAL A 83 11.97 3.96 0.37
CA VAL A 83 13.32 3.52 0.02
C VAL A 83 14.16 3.92 1.23
N ILE A 84 14.51 2.96 2.08
CA ILE A 84 15.53 3.20 3.10
C ILE A 84 16.84 3.27 2.32
N THR A 85 17.16 4.45 1.81
CA THR A 85 18.53 4.79 1.43
C THR A 85 19.29 4.89 2.75
N GLU A 86 20.06 3.86 3.07
CA GLU A 86 21.16 3.98 4.04
C GLU A 86 22.13 5.09 3.62
#